data_AF-A0A1W6SSS5-F1
#
_entry.id   AF-A0A1W6SSS5-F1
#
_cell.length_a   1.000
_cell.length_b   1.000
_cell.length_c   1.000
_cell.angle_alpha   90.00
_cell.angle_beta   90.00
_cell.angle_gamma   90.00
#
_symmetry.space_group_name_H-M   'P 1'
#
loop_
_entity.id
_entity.type
_entity.pdbx_description
1 polymer ?
#
loop_
_entity_poly.entity_id
_entity_poly.type
_entity_poly.pdbx_seq_one_letter_code
_entity_poly.pdbx_strand_id
1 'polypeptide(L)'
;MNAPTEAQLQAQLDCLIEEAGLSGEGALSLPPLPYTDPNTDPNTHPNTHDSISHTLHGLEASRRPKVRTVCEECANSVWFTTPTEVKCYCRVMFLVTWESAVPQSITACDGMYLNREE
;
A
#
# COMPACT_ATOMS: atom_id res chain seq x y z
N MET A 1 17.33 3.12 -36.32
CA MET A 1 16.61 2.48 -35.20
C MET A 1 15.15 2.53 -35.57
N ASN A 2 14.53 1.38 -35.86
CA ASN A 2 13.15 1.33 -36.33
C ASN A 2 12.22 1.33 -35.11
N ALA A 3 11.18 2.17 -35.16
CA ALA A 3 10.13 2.16 -34.15
C ALA A 3 9.36 0.83 -34.23
N PRO A 4 8.89 0.29 -33.09
CA PRO A 4 8.11 -0.93 -33.09
C PRO A 4 6.81 -0.75 -33.87
N THR A 5 6.43 -1.75 -34.65
CA THR A 5 5.16 -1.79 -35.37
C THR A 5 4.02 -2.07 -34.39
N GLU A 6 2.79 -1.72 -34.77
CA GLU A 6 1.58 -1.95 -33.97
C GLU A 6 1.44 -3.42 -33.53
N ALA A 7 1.81 -4.36 -34.42
CA ALA A 7 1.83 -5.78 -34.11
C ALA A 7 2.84 -6.15 -33.00
N GLN A 8 3.96 -5.44 -32.91
CA GLN A 8 4.97 -5.65 -31.86
C GLN A 8 4.51 -5.09 -30.52
N LEU A 9 3.79 -3.96 -30.52
CA LEU A 9 3.17 -3.41 -29.31
C LEU A 9 2.06 -4.32 -28.78
N GLN A 10 1.22 -4.88 -29.66
CA GLN A 10 0.16 -5.80 -29.26
C GLN A 10 0.73 -7.07 -28.63
N ALA A 11 1.76 -7.67 -29.25
CA ALA A 11 2.42 -8.86 -28.69
C ALA A 11 3.10 -8.58 -27.34
N GLN A 12 3.65 -7.38 -27.14
CA GLN A 12 4.19 -6.98 -25.82
C GLN A 12 3.08 -6.82 -24.77
N LEU A 13 1.93 -6.27 -25.15
CA LEU A 13 0.80 -6.11 -24.24
C LEU A 13 0.20 -7.47 -23.84
N ASP A 14 0.07 -8.39 -24.80
CA ASP A 14 -0.46 -9.74 -24.55
C ASP A 14 0.47 -10.54 -23.61
N CYS A 15 1.79 -10.44 -23.79
CA CYS A 15 2.78 -11.06 -22.90
C CYS A 15 2.73 -10.48 -21.46
N LEU A 16 2.50 -9.17 -21.32
CA LEU A 16 2.32 -8.55 -20.00
C LEU A 16 1.03 -8.98 -19.29
N ILE A 17 -0.03 -9.29 -20.04
CA ILE A 17 -1.30 -9.78 -19.49
C ILE A 17 -1.15 -11.23 -18.99
N GLU A 18 -0.39 -12.08 -19.68
CA GLU A 18 -0.11 -13.46 -19.23
C GLU A 18 0.72 -13.49 -17.93
N GLU A 19 1.73 -12.64 -17.78
CA GLU A 19 2.52 -12.50 -16.54
C GLU A 19 1.68 -11.99 -15.36
N ALA A 20 0.60 -11.24 -15.63
CA ALA A 20 -0.30 -10.72 -14.59
C ALA A 20 -1.28 -11.77 -14.03
N GLY A 21 -1.29 -13.01 -14.54
CA GLY A 21 -2.01 -14.13 -13.91
C GLY A 21 -3.52 -13.92 -13.78
N LEU A 22 -4.14 -13.14 -14.66
CA LEU A 22 -5.59 -12.92 -14.68
C LEU A 22 -6.31 -14.08 -15.38
N SER A 23 -6.18 -15.28 -14.84
CA SER A 23 -7.07 -16.39 -15.17
C SER A 23 -8.23 -16.40 -14.18
N GLY A 24 -9.44 -16.21 -14.71
CA GLY A 24 -10.68 -16.36 -13.95
C GLY A 24 -10.91 -17.82 -13.53
N GLU A 25 -11.89 -17.98 -12.64
CA GLU A 25 -12.41 -19.24 -12.08
C GLU A 25 -11.74 -19.70 -10.77
N GLY A 26 -11.78 -18.83 -9.76
CA GLY A 26 -11.72 -19.21 -8.36
C GLY A 26 -13.11 -19.04 -7.73
N ALA A 27 -13.79 -20.14 -7.41
CA ALA A 27 -15.04 -20.14 -6.68
C ALA A 27 -14.92 -19.24 -5.43
N LEU A 28 -15.86 -18.32 -5.24
CA LEU A 28 -15.97 -17.51 -4.03
C LEU A 28 -16.28 -18.44 -2.85
N SER A 29 -15.25 -19.00 -2.24
CA SER A 29 -15.33 -19.49 -0.88
C SER A 29 -15.55 -18.26 -0.02
N LEU A 30 -16.77 -18.10 0.49
CA LEU A 30 -17.08 -17.07 1.47
C LEU A 30 -16.06 -17.22 2.61
N PRO A 31 -15.35 -16.14 3.00
CA PRO A 31 -14.53 -16.20 4.20
C PRO A 31 -15.45 -16.63 5.36
N PRO A 32 -14.96 -17.44 6.30
CA PRO A 32 -15.72 -17.76 7.50
C PRO A 32 -16.15 -16.44 8.15
N LEU A 33 -17.43 -16.36 8.54
CA LEU A 33 -17.95 -15.22 9.28
C LEU A 33 -16.98 -14.92 10.44
N PRO A 34 -16.68 -13.64 10.72
CA PRO A 34 -15.83 -13.31 11.85
C PRO A 34 -16.43 -13.95 13.10
N TYR A 35 -15.66 -14.82 13.73
CA TYR A 35 -16.01 -15.42 15.01
C TYR A 35 -16.14 -14.27 16.02
N THR A 36 -17.36 -13.88 16.35
CA THR A 36 -17.61 -12.97 17.46
C THR A 36 -17.46 -13.78 18.74
N ASP A 37 -16.30 -13.64 19.39
CA ASP A 37 -16.11 -14.19 20.73
C ASP A 37 -17.22 -13.62 21.63
N PRO A 38 -18.07 -14.46 22.25
CA PRO A 38 -19.18 -14.02 23.10
C PRO A 38 -18.73 -13.23 24.35
N ASN A 39 -17.43 -13.13 24.62
CA ASN A 39 -16.84 -12.27 25.66
C ASN A 39 -16.29 -10.94 25.14
N THR A 40 -16.39 -10.65 23.84
CA THR A 40 -15.98 -9.36 23.29
C THR A 40 -17.00 -8.30 23.69
N ASP A 41 -16.58 -7.30 24.47
CA ASP A 41 -17.42 -6.14 24.77
C ASP A 41 -17.83 -5.50 23.43
N PRO A 42 -19.14 -5.31 23.14
CA PRO A 42 -19.62 -4.68 21.92
C PRO A 42 -19.13 -3.23 21.73
N ASN A 43 -18.52 -2.61 22.76
CA ASN A 43 -17.84 -1.32 22.70
C ASN A 43 -16.32 -1.43 22.49
N THR A 44 -15.79 -2.65 22.31
CA THR A 44 -14.42 -2.84 21.82
C THR A 44 -14.42 -2.47 20.34
N HIS A 45 -14.26 -1.19 20.06
CA HIS A 45 -13.80 -0.79 18.74
C HIS A 45 -12.47 -1.51 18.52
N PRO A 46 -12.30 -2.33 17.46
CA PRO A 46 -10.96 -2.75 17.08
C PRO A 46 -10.16 -1.45 16.96
N ASN A 47 -9.12 -1.29 17.76
CA ASN A 47 -8.13 -0.26 17.51
C ASN A 47 -7.56 -0.60 16.13
N THR A 48 -8.13 -0.02 15.07
CA THR A 48 -7.77 -0.21 13.66
C THR A 48 -6.47 0.54 13.37
N HIS A 49 -5.49 0.37 14.25
CA HIS A 49 -4.24 1.11 14.24
C HIS A 49 -3.06 0.29 13.72
N ASP A 50 -3.30 -0.97 13.34
CA ASP A 50 -2.26 -1.91 12.89
C ASP A 50 -2.27 -2.13 11.36
N SER A 51 -3.07 -1.38 10.60
CA SER A 51 -3.07 -1.51 9.14
C SER A 51 -1.93 -0.69 8.53
N ILE A 52 -0.79 -1.35 8.30
CA ILE A 52 0.26 -0.81 7.43
C ILE A 52 -0.31 -0.46 6.05
N SER A 53 0.23 0.59 5.42
CA SER A 53 -0.11 0.96 4.04
C SER A 53 -0.14 -0.26 3.11
N HIS A 54 -1.20 -0.38 2.31
CA HIS A 54 -1.35 -1.46 1.33
C HIS A 54 -0.16 -1.53 0.35
N THR A 55 0.34 -0.37 -0.09
CA THR A 55 1.53 -0.29 -0.95
C THR A 55 2.75 -0.91 -0.28
N LEU A 56 2.98 -0.64 1.01
CA LEU A 56 4.10 -1.22 1.75
C LEU A 56 3.89 -2.71 2.03
N HIS A 57 2.65 -3.15 2.25
CA HIS A 57 2.32 -4.56 2.43
C HIS A 57 2.67 -5.40 1.19
N GLY A 58 2.36 -4.90 -0.01
CA GLY A 58 2.68 -5.56 -1.29
C GLY A 58 4.15 -5.42 -1.72
N LEU A 59 4.93 -4.56 -1.07
CA LEU A 59 6.32 -4.31 -1.42
C LEU A 59 7.26 -5.37 -0.82
N GLU A 60 8.31 -5.76 -1.54
CA GLU A 60 9.36 -6.63 -1.02
C GLU A 60 9.98 -6.05 0.27
N ALA A 61 10.18 -6.89 1.29
CA ALA A 61 10.70 -6.46 2.59
C ALA A 61 12.06 -5.73 2.50
N SER A 62 12.89 -6.07 1.51
CA SER A 62 14.18 -5.41 1.26
C SER A 62 14.02 -3.92 0.90
N ARG A 63 12.90 -3.55 0.26
CA ARG A 63 12.61 -2.19 -0.26
C ARG A 63 11.78 -1.32 0.69
N ARG A 64 11.24 -1.90 1.78
CA ARG A 64 10.48 -1.18 2.80
C ARG A 64 11.39 -0.28 3.67
N PRO A 65 10.83 0.73 4.36
CA PRO A 65 11.54 1.44 5.41
C PRO A 65 12.19 0.47 6.41
N LYS A 66 13.47 0.68 6.71
CA LYS A 66 14.22 -0.13 7.69
C LYS A 66 14.11 0.42 9.11
N VAL A 67 13.91 1.72 9.20
CA VAL A 67 13.64 2.44 10.44
C VAL A 67 12.18 2.85 10.39
N ARG A 68 11.45 2.50 11.46
CA ARG A 68 10.03 2.81 11.59
C ARG A 68 9.77 4.29 11.28
N THR A 69 8.76 4.55 10.45
CA THR A 69 8.21 5.88 10.24
C THR A 69 6.72 5.88 10.57
N VAL A 70 6.23 6.94 11.21
CA VAL A 70 4.80 7.09 11.59
C VAL A 70 3.89 7.05 10.37
N CYS A 71 4.44 7.36 9.19
CA CYS A 71 3.72 7.31 7.92
C CYS A 71 3.39 5.89 7.44
N GLU A 72 3.94 4.83 8.04
CA GLU A 72 3.60 3.45 7.67
C GLU A 72 2.13 3.11 7.96
N GLU A 73 1.56 3.74 8.99
CA GLU A 73 0.21 3.47 9.50
C GLU A 73 -0.73 4.68 9.34
N CYS A 74 -0.22 5.85 8.97
CA CYS A 74 -1.01 7.08 8.91
C CYS A 74 -1.85 7.15 7.63
N ALA A 75 -3.18 7.30 7.78
CA ALA A 75 -4.15 7.41 6.68
C ALA A 75 -3.93 8.61 5.75
N ASN A 76 -3.19 9.63 6.21
CA ASN A 76 -2.82 10.78 5.39
C ASN A 76 -1.55 10.54 4.54
N SER A 77 -0.93 9.36 4.66
CA SER A 77 0.26 8.98 3.91
C SER A 77 -0.12 8.31 2.60
N VAL A 78 0.46 8.80 1.51
CA VAL A 78 0.33 8.21 0.18
C VAL A 78 1.67 7.61 -0.20
N TRP A 79 1.75 6.28 -0.08
CA TRP A 79 2.91 5.51 -0.49
C TRP A 79 2.79 5.09 -1.95
N PHE A 80 3.86 5.30 -2.71
CA PHE A 80 3.96 4.87 -4.11
C PHE A 80 5.36 4.32 -4.40
N THR A 81 5.43 3.43 -5.38
CA THR A 81 6.67 2.75 -5.77
C THR A 81 6.82 2.72 -7.29
N THR A 82 8.05 2.86 -7.74
CA THR A 82 8.50 2.48 -9.09
C THR A 82 9.36 1.22 -8.96
N PRO A 83 9.95 0.65 -10.04
CA PRO A 83 10.91 -0.44 -9.91
C PRO A 83 12.15 -0.08 -9.07
N THR A 84 12.56 1.19 -9.05
CA THR A 84 13.82 1.64 -8.44
C THR A 84 13.64 2.46 -7.17
N GLU A 85 12.44 2.97 -6.92
CA GLU A 85 12.20 3.96 -5.86
C GLU A 85 10.92 3.67 -5.09
N VAL A 86 10.92 4.07 -3.82
CA VAL A 86 9.74 4.04 -2.94
C VAL A 86 9.67 5.39 -2.26
N LYS A 87 8.49 6.00 -2.22
CA LYS A 87 8.27 7.34 -1.66
C LYS A 87 6.97 7.40 -0.87
N CYS A 88 6.94 8.29 0.12
CA CYS A 88 5.77 8.65 0.89
C CYS A 88 5.49 10.15 0.75
N TYR A 89 4.30 10.50 0.23
CA TYR A 89 3.79 11.86 0.23
C TYR A 89 2.75 12.05 1.33
N CYS A 90 2.92 13.04 2.20
CA CYS A 90 1.96 13.37 3.25
C CYS A 90 0.94 14.39 2.74
N ARG A 91 -0.35 14.04 2.78
CA ARG A 91 -1.45 14.92 2.33
C ARG A 91 -1.72 16.11 3.24
N VAL A 92 -1.31 16.03 4.50
CA VAL A 92 -1.48 17.12 5.49
C VAL A 92 -0.35 18.14 5.38
N MET A 93 0.88 17.67 5.20
CA MET A 93 2.07 18.53 5.11
C MET A 93 2.39 18.96 3.68
N PHE A 94 1.75 18.35 2.69
CA PHE A 94 1.96 18.56 1.26
C PHE A 94 3.41 18.35 0.78
N LEU A 95 4.14 17.41 1.39
CA LEU A 95 5.55 17.13 1.08
C LEU A 95 5.89 15.64 1.09
N VAL A 96 7.01 15.30 0.44
CA VAL A 96 7.61 13.96 0.52
C VAL A 96 8.28 13.80 1.89
N THR A 97 7.76 12.87 2.70
CA THR A 97 8.20 12.64 4.08
C THR A 97 9.18 11.48 4.21
N TRP A 98 9.27 10.64 3.18
CA TRP A 98 10.19 9.52 3.12
C TRP A 98 10.49 9.17 1.67
N GLU A 99 11.74 8.82 1.36
CA GLU A 99 12.15 8.29 0.07
C GLU A 99 13.32 7.31 0.21
N SER A 100 13.37 6.29 -0.65
CA SER A 100 14.42 5.25 -0.58
C SER A 100 15.82 5.79 -0.86
N ALA A 101 15.94 6.88 -1.63
CA ALA A 101 17.21 7.53 -1.94
C ALA A 101 17.77 8.34 -0.77
N VAL A 102 16.89 8.96 0.03
CA VAL A 102 17.23 9.77 1.20
C VAL A 102 16.28 9.39 2.35
N PRO A 103 16.55 8.25 3.03
CA PRO A 103 15.65 7.76 4.07
C PRO A 103 15.66 8.70 5.29
N GLN A 104 14.68 9.59 5.36
CA GLN A 104 14.36 10.39 6.54
C GLN A 104 13.10 9.83 7.18
N SER A 105 13.22 9.30 8.40
CA SER A 105 12.08 8.70 9.10
C SER A 105 11.50 9.71 10.10
N ILE A 106 10.27 10.15 9.83
CA ILE A 106 9.47 10.90 10.81
C ILE A 106 8.90 9.88 11.79
N THR A 107 9.35 9.91 13.05
CA THR A 107 8.95 8.92 14.07
C THR A 107 7.67 9.31 14.81
N ALA A 108 7.24 10.57 14.73
CA ALA A 108 6.02 11.10 15.35
C ALA A 108 5.46 12.28 14.53
N CYS A 109 4.14 12.37 14.39
CA CYS A 109 3.43 13.43 13.68
C CYS A 109 1.95 13.45 14.10
N ASP A 110 1.37 14.63 14.26
CA ASP A 110 -0.06 14.79 14.60
C ASP A 110 -1.00 14.57 13.40
N GLY A 111 -0.43 14.34 12.22
CA GLY A 111 -1.16 14.17 10.97
C GLY A 111 -2.25 13.11 11.03
N MET A 112 -2.12 12.08 11.85
CA MET A 112 -3.12 11.01 11.96
C MET A 112 -4.43 11.45 12.65
N TYR A 113 -4.41 12.56 13.38
CA TYR A 113 -5.59 13.14 14.03
C TYR A 113 -6.22 14.25 13.19
N LEU A 114 -5.55 14.68 12.11
CA LEU A 114 -6.03 15.71 11.21
C LEU A 114 -6.86 15.04 10.09
N ASN A 115 -8.07 15.55 9.85
CA ASN A 115 -9.08 15.04 8.90
C ASN A 115 -9.88 13.79 9.32
N ARG A 116 -10.07 13.52 10.61
CA ARG A 116 -11.16 12.63 11.05
C ARG A 116 -12.43 13.48 11.11
N GLU A 117 -13.41 13.18 10.28
CA GLU A 117 -14.75 13.74 10.44
C GLU A 117 -15.30 13.22 11.78
N GLU A 118 -15.80 14.10 12.64
CA GLU A 118 -16.37 13.76 13.96
C GLU A 118 -17.63 12.89 13.85
#